data_AF-A0A537EWT2-F1
#
_entry.id   AF-A0A537EWT2-F1
#
_cell.length_a   1.000
_cell.length_b   1.000
_cell.length_c   1.000
_cell.angle_alpha   90.00
_cell.angle_beta   90.00
_cell.angle_gamma   90.00
#
_symmetry.space_group_name_H-M   'P 1'
#
loop_
_entity.id
_entity.type
_entity.pdbx_description
1 polymer ?
#
loop_
_entity_poly.entity_id
_entity_poly.type
_entity_poly.pdbx_seq_one_letter_code
_entity_poly.pdbx_strand_id
1 'polypeptide(L)'
;MTINPFTVAGSRSLAVQVLENRPNHVYAKRIEEEYNRQYAIASEARSKGLDPSWKVESQTTYDLAERVEKSVGPLGVAARIRELSKLISREETALKISEDIVLGHFGSLEAEEAAEQAIRTALAVLDEAVTVAPIQGIHDVKIRTNVDGSKHLAVYFAGPMRSAGGTEMGLTMIVADYVRRQLNIPPYHASEQEAMRFVEELRLYERSIARFQYRNPDSVLKDAIMRLTVEPNGVETDPVEVSVNRNLMRIETNRVRGGALRVVNDGLLGRSTKVLKIVEKLGLEGWGWLAMMKTSSSEGEEAKEFMFMEDVVGGRPIFAFPGAAGGFRIRYGRSRNTGMASVGVHPATMEILGGFLAVGVQMRLERPGKAGIVNAVDSIEPPVVKLIDGSVMRIDSPQEAKALRDKIQKILFLGDLMVGYGEFLENNRALVPSGFVESWWAQNECRNSRTTRSLSNREPVRQLDYPRASEFLCIQHTPTSGAS
;
A
#
# COMPACT_ATOMS: atom_id res chain seq x y z
N MET A 1 2.33 -25.58 32.03
CA MET A 1 2.64 -26.38 30.82
C MET A 1 1.52 -26.20 29.82
N THR A 2 1.66 -25.22 28.94
CA THR A 2 0.66 -24.84 27.94
C THR A 2 1.23 -25.32 26.60
N ILE A 3 0.74 -26.46 26.12
CA ILE A 3 1.22 -27.08 24.90
C ILE A 3 0.62 -26.30 23.73
N ASN A 4 1.47 -25.56 23.03
CA ASN A 4 1.16 -24.89 21.78
C ASN A 4 0.94 -25.95 20.67
N PRO A 5 -0.27 -26.10 20.10
CA PRO A 5 -0.55 -27.17 19.14
C PRO A 5 -0.13 -26.85 17.69
N PHE A 6 0.65 -25.79 17.47
CA PHE A 6 1.11 -25.37 16.13
C PHE A 6 2.52 -25.82 15.74
N THR A 7 3.14 -26.76 16.46
CA THR A 7 4.34 -27.45 15.96
C THR A 7 3.97 -28.44 14.84
N VAL A 8 3.71 -27.89 13.65
CA VAL A 8 3.80 -28.65 12.41
C VAL A 8 5.26 -29.04 12.24
N ALA A 9 5.52 -30.34 12.39
CA ALA A 9 6.80 -30.95 12.17
C ALA A 9 7.37 -30.55 10.80
N GLY A 10 8.55 -29.92 10.82
CA GLY A 10 9.56 -29.94 9.76
C GLY A 10 9.07 -29.94 8.31
N SER A 11 8.30 -28.93 7.89
CA SER A 11 8.36 -28.55 6.48
C SER A 11 9.58 -27.63 6.34
N ARG A 12 10.65 -28.15 5.72
CA ARG A 12 11.65 -27.26 5.11
C ARG A 12 10.88 -26.43 4.10
N SER A 13 10.52 -25.21 4.48
CA SER A 13 10.23 -24.16 3.53
C SER A 13 11.47 -24.10 2.62
N LEU A 14 11.38 -24.76 1.46
CA LEU A 14 12.17 -24.37 0.32
C LEU A 14 11.75 -22.93 0.10
N ALA A 15 12.49 -21.99 0.68
CA ALA A 15 12.39 -20.59 0.34
C ALA A 15 12.51 -20.58 -1.19
N VAL A 16 11.38 -20.38 -1.87
CA VAL A 16 11.35 -20.24 -3.31
C VAL A 16 12.17 -18.98 -3.54
N GLN A 17 13.46 -19.17 -3.84
CA GLN A 17 14.32 -18.09 -4.25
C GLN A 17 13.63 -17.45 -5.45
N VAL A 18 13.22 -16.20 -5.27
CA VAL A 18 12.55 -15.38 -6.27
C VAL A 18 13.34 -15.49 -7.58
N LEU A 19 12.64 -15.64 -8.71
CA LEU A 19 13.23 -15.82 -10.04
C LEU A 19 14.26 -14.74 -10.40
N GLU A 20 14.15 -13.56 -9.79
CA GLU A 20 15.15 -12.47 -9.86
C GLU A 20 16.58 -12.92 -9.52
N ASN A 21 16.75 -14.01 -8.77
CA ASN A 21 18.05 -14.54 -8.36
C ASN A 21 18.56 -15.72 -9.21
N ARG A 22 18.02 -15.95 -10.41
CA ARG A 22 18.47 -17.04 -11.30
C ARG A 22 18.85 -16.53 -12.70
N PRO A 23 19.98 -15.81 -12.84
CA PRO A 23 20.47 -15.38 -14.16
C PRO A 23 20.68 -16.56 -15.12
N ASN A 24 20.97 -17.76 -14.59
CA ASN A 24 21.16 -18.97 -15.39
C ASN A 24 19.86 -19.68 -15.80
N HIS A 25 18.68 -19.18 -15.42
CA HIS A 25 17.41 -19.81 -15.78
C HIS A 25 17.06 -19.51 -17.24
N VAL A 26 16.68 -20.54 -18.02
CA VAL A 26 16.39 -20.42 -19.46
C VAL A 26 15.40 -19.30 -19.79
N TYR A 27 14.36 -19.14 -18.96
CA TYR A 27 13.39 -18.05 -19.13
C TYR A 27 14.00 -16.65 -18.92
N ALA A 28 14.81 -16.46 -17.89
CA ALA A 28 15.45 -15.18 -17.59
C ALA A 28 16.43 -14.81 -18.71
N LYS A 29 17.25 -15.78 -19.13
CA LYS A 29 18.18 -15.62 -20.24
C LYS A 29 17.47 -15.22 -21.54
N ARG A 30 16.33 -15.86 -21.85
CA ARG A 30 15.52 -15.52 -23.03
C ARG A 30 15.00 -14.07 -22.98
N ILE A 31 14.56 -13.60 -21.82
CA ILE A 31 14.12 -12.20 -21.64
C ILE A 31 15.29 -11.24 -21.82
N GLU A 32 16.43 -11.54 -21.20
CA GLU A 32 17.64 -10.72 -21.28
C GLU A 32 18.18 -10.62 -22.71
N GLU A 33 18.24 -11.74 -23.44
CA GLU A 33 18.66 -11.76 -24.85
C GLU A 33 17.76 -10.90 -25.73
N GLU A 34 16.43 -11.02 -25.59
CA GLU A 34 15.48 -10.20 -26.35
C GLU A 34 15.54 -8.72 -25.93
N TYR A 35 15.67 -8.43 -24.63
CA TYR A 35 15.85 -7.07 -24.12
C TYR A 35 17.09 -6.42 -24.74
N ASN A 36 18.24 -7.09 -24.69
CA ASN A 36 19.51 -6.57 -25.21
C ASN A 36 19.44 -6.32 -26.72
N ARG A 37 18.77 -7.21 -27.46
CA ARG A 37 18.50 -7.01 -28.89
C ARG A 37 17.72 -5.72 -29.14
N GLN A 38 16.62 -5.50 -28.42
CA GLN A 38 15.80 -4.29 -28.58
C GLN A 38 16.55 -3.03 -28.13
N TYR A 39 17.32 -3.12 -27.04
CA TYR A 39 18.13 -2.00 -26.55
C TYR A 39 19.22 -1.57 -27.55
N ALA A 40 19.85 -2.54 -28.24
CA ALA A 40 20.84 -2.25 -29.27
C ALA A 40 20.22 -1.48 -30.45
N ILE A 41 19.03 -1.89 -30.91
CA ILE A 41 18.27 -1.20 -31.97
C ILE A 41 17.95 0.23 -31.53
N ALA A 42 17.45 0.40 -30.30
CA ALA A 42 17.13 1.72 -29.75
C ALA A 42 18.39 2.61 -29.63
N SER A 43 19.53 2.03 -29.24
CA SER A 43 20.80 2.76 -29.14
C SER A 43 21.30 3.24 -30.50
N GLU A 44 21.19 2.42 -31.54
CA GLU A 44 21.53 2.81 -32.91
C GLU A 44 20.59 3.90 -33.44
N ALA A 45 19.30 3.84 -33.10
CA ALA A 45 18.35 4.88 -33.47
C ALA A 45 18.70 6.21 -32.80
N ARG A 46 18.94 6.20 -31.47
CA ARG A 46 19.26 7.41 -30.68
C ARG A 46 20.59 8.04 -31.08
N SER A 47 21.58 7.25 -31.50
CA SER A 47 22.88 7.78 -31.93
C SER A 47 22.82 8.62 -33.20
N LYS A 48 21.71 8.57 -33.97
CA LYS A 48 21.48 9.44 -35.14
C LYS A 48 21.17 10.89 -34.77
N GLY A 49 20.96 11.19 -33.49
CA GLY A 49 20.74 12.57 -33.02
C GLY A 49 19.42 13.19 -33.48
N LEU A 50 18.41 12.38 -33.79
CA LEU A 50 17.09 12.83 -34.25
C LEU A 50 16.08 13.05 -33.10
N ASP A 51 16.46 12.65 -31.88
CA ASP A 51 15.65 12.73 -30.66
C ASP A 51 16.32 13.65 -29.62
N PRO A 52 15.62 14.08 -28.54
CA PRO A 52 16.17 14.98 -27.52
C PRO A 52 17.44 14.49 -26.81
N SER A 53 17.70 13.18 -26.86
CA SER A 53 18.90 12.54 -26.29
C SER A 53 19.56 11.62 -27.31
N TRP A 54 20.89 11.60 -27.30
CA TRP A 54 21.76 10.76 -28.12
C TRP A 54 21.89 9.33 -27.57
N LYS A 55 21.34 9.08 -26.39
CA LYS A 55 21.38 7.79 -25.69
C LYS A 55 19.96 7.38 -25.32
N VAL A 56 19.76 6.08 -25.12
CA VAL A 56 18.50 5.56 -24.56
C VAL A 56 18.35 6.10 -23.14
N GLU A 57 17.28 6.85 -22.91
CA GLU A 57 17.02 7.53 -21.63
C GLU A 57 16.54 6.54 -20.54
N SER A 58 15.83 5.48 -20.93
CA SER A 58 15.43 4.40 -20.03
C SER A 58 16.63 3.50 -19.71
N GLN A 59 17.16 3.63 -18.49
CA GLN A 59 18.28 2.83 -18.03
C GLN A 59 17.81 1.49 -17.44
N THR A 60 18.57 0.42 -17.69
CA THR A 60 18.33 -0.90 -17.07
C THR A 60 18.82 -0.89 -15.62
N THR A 61 18.08 -1.51 -14.71
CA THR A 61 18.46 -1.69 -13.30
C THR A 61 18.09 -3.10 -12.87
N TYR A 62 18.94 -3.79 -12.12
CA TYR A 62 18.69 -5.17 -11.69
C TYR A 62 18.14 -5.30 -10.26
N ASP A 63 18.37 -4.30 -9.42
CA ASP A 63 17.91 -4.31 -8.04
C ASP A 63 17.52 -2.90 -7.57
N LEU A 64 17.03 -2.82 -6.33
CA LEU A 64 16.69 -1.56 -5.67
C LEU A 64 17.88 -0.58 -5.65
N ALA A 65 19.07 -1.08 -5.36
CA ALA A 65 20.24 -0.24 -5.15
C ALA A 65 20.64 0.48 -6.45
N GLU A 66 20.61 -0.21 -7.59
CA GLU A 66 20.83 0.41 -8.90
C GLU A 66 19.71 1.34 -9.30
N ARG A 67 18.44 1.03 -8.96
CA ARG A 67 17.34 1.96 -9.21
C ARG A 67 17.58 3.28 -8.49
N VAL A 68 18.00 3.25 -7.23
CA VAL A 68 18.34 4.47 -6.47
C VAL A 68 19.51 5.21 -7.11
N GLU A 69 20.63 4.53 -7.35
CA GLU A 69 21.83 5.17 -7.91
C GLU A 69 21.58 5.79 -9.30
N LYS A 70 20.87 5.10 -10.18
CA LYS A 70 20.61 5.57 -11.55
C LYS A 70 19.51 6.64 -11.62
N SER A 71 18.60 6.67 -10.64
CA SER A 71 17.51 7.66 -10.61
C SER A 71 17.93 8.98 -9.96
N VAL A 72 18.56 8.90 -8.78
CA VAL A 72 18.88 10.07 -7.98
C VAL A 72 20.35 10.13 -7.56
N GLY A 73 21.12 9.04 -7.69
CA GLY A 73 22.51 9.00 -7.24
C GLY A 73 22.64 8.98 -5.71
N PRO A 74 23.81 9.35 -5.16
CA PRO A 74 25.05 9.67 -5.88
C PRO A 74 25.75 8.41 -6.41
N LEU A 75 26.77 8.59 -7.24
CA LEU A 75 27.58 7.48 -7.76
C LEU A 75 28.24 6.69 -6.60
N GLY A 76 28.17 5.37 -6.67
CA GLY A 76 28.69 4.45 -5.65
C GLY A 76 27.68 4.09 -4.55
N VAL A 77 26.52 4.76 -4.48
CA VAL A 77 25.54 4.52 -3.41
C VAL A 77 24.94 3.11 -3.46
N ALA A 78 24.84 2.51 -4.65
CA ALA A 78 24.26 1.17 -4.78
C ALA A 78 25.04 0.11 -4.00
N ALA A 79 26.38 0.19 -4.00
CA ALA A 79 27.21 -0.75 -3.25
C ALA A 79 26.92 -0.65 -1.74
N ARG A 80 26.78 0.58 -1.24
CA ARG A 80 26.48 0.84 0.17
C ARG A 80 25.07 0.40 0.57
N ILE A 81 24.07 0.66 -0.27
CA ILE A 81 22.69 0.20 -0.04
C ILE A 81 22.63 -1.33 0.07
N ARG A 82 23.34 -2.05 -0.82
CA ARG A 82 23.39 -3.53 -0.78
C ARG A 82 24.09 -4.08 0.46
N GLU A 83 25.05 -3.35 1.00
CA GLU A 83 25.72 -3.71 2.24
C GLU A 83 24.76 -3.57 3.43
N LEU A 84 24.14 -2.38 3.54
CA LEU A 84 23.26 -2.03 4.65
C LEU A 84 21.96 -2.84 4.66
N SER A 85 21.35 -3.08 3.49
CA SER A 85 20.06 -3.78 3.39
C SER A 85 20.11 -5.25 3.88
N LYS A 86 21.30 -5.82 4.03
CA LYS A 86 21.52 -7.16 4.60
C LYS A 86 21.56 -7.15 6.13
N LEU A 87 21.83 -5.99 6.73
CA LEU A 87 22.13 -5.84 8.15
C LEU A 87 21.01 -5.14 8.92
N ILE A 88 20.40 -4.15 8.29
CA ILE A 88 19.44 -3.23 8.92
C ILE A 88 18.18 -3.09 8.08
N SER A 89 17.13 -2.55 8.68
CA SER A 89 15.87 -2.32 7.97
C SER A 89 15.99 -1.24 6.89
N ARG A 90 14.99 -1.19 6.01
CA ARG A 90 14.94 -0.21 4.90
C ARG A 90 14.93 1.22 5.42
N GLU A 91 14.18 1.49 6.48
CA GLU A 91 14.09 2.81 7.09
C GLU A 91 15.41 3.23 7.73
N GLU A 92 16.11 2.30 8.39
CA GLU A 92 17.47 2.54 8.93
C GLU A 92 18.48 2.74 7.80
N THR A 93 18.37 1.97 6.70
CA THR A 93 19.21 2.12 5.52
C THR A 93 19.06 3.52 4.92
N ALA A 94 17.83 4.02 4.78
CA ALA A 94 17.57 5.35 4.25
C ALA A 94 18.23 6.46 5.10
N LEU A 95 18.15 6.36 6.44
CA LEU A 95 18.83 7.30 7.33
C LEU A 95 20.35 7.20 7.28
N LYS A 96 20.89 5.97 7.26
CA LYS A 96 22.35 5.80 7.24
C LYS A 96 22.95 6.26 5.91
N ILE A 97 22.25 6.03 4.80
CA ILE A 97 22.66 6.56 3.49
C ILE A 97 22.60 8.09 3.46
N SER A 98 21.55 8.71 4.02
CA SER A 98 21.48 10.17 4.09
C SER A 98 22.61 10.76 4.96
N GLU A 99 22.96 10.09 6.06
CA GLU A 99 24.13 10.40 6.90
C GLU A 99 25.45 10.27 6.10
N ASP A 100 25.66 9.15 5.42
CA ASP A 100 26.87 8.90 4.63
C ASP A 100 27.06 9.96 3.53
N ILE A 101 25.97 10.44 2.93
CA ILE A 101 25.99 11.52 1.93
C ILE A 101 26.42 12.85 2.55
N VAL A 102 25.80 13.28 3.66
CA VAL A 102 26.13 14.57 4.30
C VAL A 102 27.52 14.58 4.93
N LEU A 103 28.04 13.41 5.33
CA LEU A 103 29.42 13.25 5.82
C LEU A 103 30.45 13.17 4.68
N GLY A 104 30.01 13.19 3.41
CA GLY A 104 30.89 13.26 2.24
C GLY A 104 31.49 11.91 1.82
N HIS A 105 30.94 10.77 2.27
CA HIS A 105 31.45 9.44 1.88
C HIS A 105 31.33 9.13 0.38
N PHE A 106 30.50 9.89 -0.35
CA PHE A 106 30.31 9.78 -1.80
C PHE A 106 30.87 10.99 -2.57
N GLY A 107 31.73 11.79 -1.93
CA GLY A 107 32.22 13.06 -2.44
C GLY A 107 31.72 14.23 -1.60
N SER A 108 32.53 15.27 -1.49
CA SER A 108 32.18 16.48 -0.75
C SER A 108 31.27 17.37 -1.60
N LEU A 109 30.14 17.77 -1.01
CA LEU A 109 29.16 18.69 -1.59
C LEU A 109 28.98 19.87 -0.64
N GLU A 110 28.52 21.00 -1.18
CA GLU A 110 28.07 22.11 -0.34
C GLU A 110 26.83 21.71 0.47
N ALA A 111 26.59 22.37 1.61
CA ALA A 111 25.57 21.93 2.57
C ALA A 111 24.15 21.81 1.98
N GLU A 112 23.76 22.72 1.06
CA GLU A 112 22.45 22.64 0.37
C GLU A 112 22.37 21.44 -0.57
N GLU A 113 23.39 21.25 -1.42
CA GLU A 113 23.46 20.15 -2.38
C GLU A 113 23.54 18.79 -1.66
N ALA A 114 24.32 18.72 -0.57
CA ALA A 114 24.41 17.54 0.28
C ALA A 114 23.05 17.20 0.90
N ALA A 115 22.33 18.21 1.41
CA ALA A 115 21.00 18.02 1.98
C ALA A 115 19.99 17.54 0.93
N GLU A 116 19.99 18.16 -0.25
CA GLU A 116 19.13 17.78 -1.36
C GLU A 116 19.40 16.33 -1.78
N GLN A 117 20.65 15.99 -2.06
CA GLN A 117 21.07 14.65 -2.46
C GLN A 117 20.69 13.62 -1.39
N ALA A 118 20.92 13.92 -0.12
CA ALA A 118 20.62 13.04 1.00
C ALA A 118 19.11 12.76 1.13
N ILE A 119 18.27 13.79 1.02
CA ILE A 119 16.81 13.65 1.14
C ILE A 119 16.23 12.90 -0.07
N ARG A 120 16.68 13.21 -1.30
CA ARG A 120 16.25 12.50 -2.52
C ARG A 120 16.62 11.02 -2.47
N THR A 121 17.87 10.72 -2.10
CA THR A 121 18.37 9.34 -2.02
C THR A 121 17.64 8.54 -0.96
N ALA A 122 17.42 9.12 0.22
CA ALA A 122 16.67 8.45 1.29
C ALA A 122 15.21 8.20 0.88
N LEU A 123 14.54 9.16 0.24
CA LEU A 123 13.18 8.95 -0.26
C LEU A 123 13.14 7.83 -1.32
N ALA A 124 14.13 7.77 -2.21
CA ALA A 124 14.25 6.70 -3.21
C ALA A 124 14.48 5.32 -2.58
N VAL A 125 15.21 5.25 -1.45
CA VAL A 125 15.34 3.99 -0.69
C VAL A 125 14.00 3.60 -0.04
N LEU A 126 13.29 4.57 0.55
CA LEU A 126 12.03 4.34 1.24
C LEU A 126 10.90 3.91 0.30
N ASP A 127 10.82 4.50 -0.90
CA ASP A 127 9.79 4.22 -1.90
C ASP A 127 10.20 3.11 -2.90
N GLU A 128 11.30 2.41 -2.63
CA GLU A 128 11.89 1.37 -3.47
C GLU A 128 12.32 1.79 -4.89
N ALA A 129 12.44 3.11 -5.10
CA ALA A 129 12.77 3.75 -6.37
C ALA A 129 11.82 3.32 -7.50
N VAL A 130 10.53 3.12 -7.17
CA VAL A 130 9.48 2.81 -8.14
C VAL A 130 8.58 4.01 -8.44
N THR A 131 8.79 5.15 -7.77
CA THR A 131 8.00 6.37 -7.98
C THR A 131 8.87 7.52 -8.49
N VAL A 132 8.21 8.54 -9.04
CA VAL A 132 8.88 9.76 -9.51
C VAL A 132 9.11 10.79 -8.39
N ALA A 133 8.63 10.54 -7.18
CA ALA A 133 8.69 11.50 -6.08
C ALA A 133 10.13 11.93 -5.68
N PRO A 134 11.13 11.03 -5.64
CA PRO A 134 12.52 11.43 -5.39
C PRO A 134 13.10 12.36 -6.45
N ILE A 135 12.61 12.29 -7.69
CA ILE A 135 13.13 13.04 -8.84
C ILE A 135 12.35 14.36 -9.02
N GLN A 136 11.02 14.28 -9.08
CA GLN A 136 10.14 15.40 -9.43
C GLN A 136 9.24 15.85 -8.29
N GLY A 137 9.10 15.06 -7.22
CA GLY A 137 8.29 15.40 -6.05
C GLY A 137 9.01 16.36 -5.11
N ILE A 138 10.32 16.16 -4.92
CA ILE A 138 11.21 17.17 -4.33
C ILE A 138 11.67 18.08 -5.47
N HIS A 139 11.24 19.33 -5.44
CA HIS A 139 11.64 20.34 -6.42
C HIS A 139 13.03 20.90 -6.10
N ASP A 140 13.25 21.28 -4.84
CA ASP A 140 14.48 21.95 -4.38
C ASP A 140 14.64 21.78 -2.86
N VAL A 141 15.86 21.94 -2.35
CA VAL A 141 16.16 22.04 -0.91
C VAL A 141 17.05 23.26 -0.68
N LYS A 142 16.63 24.14 0.23
CA LYS A 142 17.32 25.41 0.49
C LYS A 142 17.60 25.61 1.97
N ILE A 143 18.69 26.28 2.27
CA ILE A 143 19.00 26.82 3.60
C ILE A 143 18.56 28.27 3.63
N ARG A 144 17.53 28.53 4.42
CA ARG A 144 16.87 29.84 4.53
C ARG A 144 17.12 30.45 5.90
N THR A 145 16.50 31.59 6.16
CA THR A 145 16.68 32.35 7.40
C THR A 145 15.36 32.50 8.14
N ASN A 146 15.39 32.18 9.43
CA ASN A 146 14.32 32.44 10.39
C ASN A 146 14.21 33.96 10.65
N VAL A 147 13.14 34.37 11.33
CA VAL A 147 12.92 35.80 11.68
C VAL A 147 14.01 36.31 12.64
N ASP A 148 14.57 35.42 13.48
CA ASP A 148 15.65 35.72 14.42
C ASP A 148 17.05 35.76 13.79
N GLY A 149 17.15 35.55 12.47
CA GLY A 149 18.43 35.51 11.74
C GLY A 149 19.13 34.15 11.73
N SER A 150 18.63 33.14 12.46
CA SER A 150 19.18 31.79 12.41
C SER A 150 18.87 31.10 11.07
N LYS A 151 19.75 30.20 10.63
CA LYS A 151 19.52 29.41 9.40
C LYS A 151 18.57 28.24 9.68
N HIS A 152 17.79 27.82 8.68
CA HIS A 152 16.97 26.61 8.75
C HIS A 152 16.87 25.91 7.40
N LEU A 153 16.49 24.63 7.39
CA LEU A 153 16.30 23.85 6.16
C LEU A 153 14.85 23.95 5.66
N ALA A 154 14.68 24.15 4.36
CA ALA A 154 13.40 24.16 3.67
C ALA A 154 13.40 23.16 2.52
N VAL A 155 12.34 22.34 2.43
CA VAL A 155 12.15 21.38 1.34
C VAL A 155 10.99 21.86 0.48
N TYR A 156 11.23 22.07 -0.81
CA TYR A 156 10.23 22.48 -1.77
C TYR A 156 9.62 21.25 -2.43
N PHE A 157 8.34 21.03 -2.18
CA PHE A 157 7.58 19.95 -2.79
C PHE A 157 6.81 20.41 -4.03
N ALA A 158 6.68 19.52 -5.01
CA ALA A 158 5.87 19.72 -6.21
C ALA A 158 4.73 18.68 -6.30
N GLY A 159 3.83 18.88 -7.26
CA GLY A 159 2.66 18.01 -7.49
C GLY A 159 2.97 16.51 -7.61
N PRO A 160 4.05 16.10 -8.31
CA PRO A 160 4.45 14.69 -8.43
C PRO A 160 4.73 13.98 -7.10
N MET A 161 4.92 14.71 -5.99
CA MET A 161 5.08 14.11 -4.66
C MET A 161 3.89 13.20 -4.27
N ARG A 162 2.72 13.40 -4.88
CA ARG A 162 1.55 12.52 -4.73
C ARG A 162 1.82 11.06 -5.11
N SER A 163 2.82 10.77 -5.93
CA SER A 163 3.15 9.38 -6.32
C SER A 163 3.80 8.58 -5.20
N ALA A 164 4.44 9.25 -4.23
CA ALA A 164 4.98 8.57 -3.06
C ALA A 164 3.85 8.03 -2.18
N GLY A 165 4.10 6.89 -1.53
CA GLY A 165 3.20 6.39 -0.51
C GLY A 165 3.05 7.39 0.63
N GLY A 166 1.88 7.36 1.30
CA GLY A 166 1.59 8.32 2.37
C GLY A 166 2.62 8.27 3.50
N THR A 167 3.10 7.09 3.86
CA THR A 167 4.08 6.94 4.95
C THR A 167 5.42 7.55 4.53
N GLU A 168 5.84 7.29 3.30
CA GLU A 168 7.10 7.75 2.70
C GLU A 168 7.12 9.27 2.53
N MET A 169 5.98 9.88 2.13
CA MET A 169 5.81 11.35 2.16
C MET A 169 6.06 11.90 3.57
N GLY A 170 5.45 11.32 4.60
CA GLY A 170 5.65 11.74 6.00
C GLY A 170 7.08 11.55 6.48
N LEU A 171 7.70 10.40 6.14
CA LEU A 171 9.10 10.10 6.47
C LEU A 171 10.09 11.05 5.80
N THR A 172 9.73 11.68 4.67
CA THR A 172 10.57 12.70 4.03
C THR A 172 10.86 13.88 4.98
N MET A 173 9.87 14.31 5.78
CA MET A 173 10.07 15.35 6.80
C MET A 173 10.96 14.86 7.96
N ILE A 174 10.85 13.59 8.33
CA ILE A 174 11.69 12.96 9.37
C ILE A 174 13.15 12.91 8.90
N VAL A 175 13.38 12.46 7.66
CA VAL A 175 14.69 12.41 7.03
C VAL A 175 15.28 13.80 6.91
N ALA A 176 14.51 14.80 6.48
CA ALA A 176 14.99 16.17 6.39
C ALA A 176 15.40 16.74 7.76
N ASP A 177 14.63 16.43 8.82
CA ASP A 177 15.00 16.79 10.19
C ASP A 177 16.26 16.06 10.68
N TYR A 178 16.48 14.82 10.26
CA TYR A 178 17.71 14.11 10.55
C TYR A 178 18.91 14.74 9.82
N VAL A 179 18.78 14.99 8.52
CA VAL A 179 19.80 15.62 7.66
C VAL A 179 20.21 17.00 8.18
N ARG A 180 19.23 17.86 8.53
CA ARG A 180 19.56 19.20 9.06
C ARG A 180 20.32 19.14 10.39
N ARG A 181 20.09 18.13 11.24
CA ARG A 181 20.85 17.92 12.49
C ARG A 181 22.29 17.52 12.19
N GLN A 182 22.51 16.61 11.23
CA GLN A 182 23.86 16.21 10.83
C GLN A 182 24.67 17.37 10.25
N LEU A 183 24.01 18.28 9.52
CA LEU A 183 24.61 19.50 8.99
C LEU A 183 24.70 20.64 10.01
N ASN A 184 24.31 20.43 11.27
CA ASN A 184 24.27 21.44 12.34
C ASN A 184 23.42 22.68 11.98
N ILE A 185 22.35 22.49 11.21
CA ILE A 185 21.42 23.55 10.83
C ILE A 185 20.34 23.68 11.94
N PRO A 186 20.14 24.90 12.48
CA PRO A 186 19.09 25.16 13.48
C PRO A 186 17.67 24.80 13.00
N PRO A 187 16.72 24.59 13.92
CA PRO A 187 15.35 24.29 13.55
C PRO A 187 14.63 25.48 12.89
N TYR A 188 13.71 25.17 11.98
CA TYR A 188 12.73 26.11 11.46
C TYR A 188 11.79 26.61 12.56
N HIS A 189 11.49 27.91 12.55
CA HIS A 189 10.49 28.55 13.40
C HIS A 189 9.40 29.20 12.55
N ALA A 190 8.26 28.52 12.44
CA ALA A 190 7.10 29.05 11.73
C ALA A 190 6.50 30.27 12.43
N SER A 191 6.09 31.26 11.66
CA SER A 191 5.20 32.32 12.12
C SER A 191 3.74 31.85 12.08
N GLU A 192 2.90 32.49 12.90
CA GLU A 192 1.46 32.21 12.90
C GLU A 192 0.82 32.46 11.53
N GLN A 193 1.28 33.47 10.79
CA GLN A 193 0.79 33.77 9.44
C GLN A 193 1.12 32.65 8.45
N GLU A 194 2.30 32.03 8.54
CA GLU A 194 2.68 30.89 7.69
C GLU A 194 1.84 29.65 8.02
N ALA A 195 1.55 29.41 9.30
CA ALA A 195 0.66 28.33 9.72
C ALA A 195 -0.78 28.55 9.22
N MET A 196 -1.31 29.76 9.35
CA MET A 196 -2.64 30.11 8.84
C MET A 196 -2.70 30.10 7.31
N ARG A 197 -1.61 30.49 6.64
CA ARG A 197 -1.45 30.32 5.18
C ARG A 197 -1.56 28.87 4.76
N PHE A 198 -0.91 27.96 5.48
CA PHE A 198 -1.01 26.53 5.20
C PHE A 198 -2.46 26.01 5.35
N VAL A 199 -3.15 26.42 6.42
CA VAL A 199 -4.57 26.07 6.64
C VAL A 199 -5.45 26.60 5.50
N GLU A 200 -5.28 27.87 5.11
CA GLU A 200 -6.02 28.51 4.02
C GLU A 200 -5.82 27.77 2.70
N GLU A 201 -4.57 27.49 2.32
CA GLU A 201 -4.25 26.73 1.10
C GLU A 201 -4.90 25.35 1.11
N LEU A 202 -4.87 24.65 2.24
CA LEU A 202 -5.45 23.31 2.36
C LEU A 202 -6.96 23.32 2.15
N ARG A 203 -7.67 24.28 2.76
CA ARG A 203 -9.13 24.41 2.60
C ARG A 203 -9.52 24.85 1.19
N LEU A 204 -8.73 25.73 0.57
CA LEU A 204 -8.94 26.10 -0.84
C LEU A 204 -8.74 24.91 -1.78
N TYR A 205 -7.73 24.08 -1.50
CA TYR A 205 -7.46 22.86 -2.27
C TYR A 205 -8.62 21.86 -2.16
N GLU A 206 -9.13 21.60 -0.95
CA GLU A 206 -10.28 20.72 -0.73
C GLU A 206 -11.54 21.19 -1.46
N ARG A 207 -11.75 22.50 -1.49
CA ARG A 207 -12.94 23.11 -2.11
C ARG A 207 -12.88 23.14 -3.63
N SER A 208 -11.70 23.38 -4.21
CA SER A 208 -11.59 23.80 -5.61
C SER A 208 -10.83 22.82 -6.50
N ILE A 209 -10.01 21.94 -5.91
CA ILE A 209 -9.06 21.11 -6.67
C ILE A 209 -9.35 19.63 -6.45
N ALA A 210 -9.11 19.12 -5.24
CA ALA A 210 -9.28 17.71 -4.94
C ALA A 210 -9.39 17.46 -3.43
N ARG A 211 -9.98 16.33 -3.06
CA ARG A 211 -10.02 15.88 -1.67
C ARG A 211 -8.68 15.25 -1.25
N PHE A 212 -8.32 15.48 0.00
CA PHE A 212 -7.24 14.76 0.69
C PHE A 212 -7.74 13.39 1.18
N GLN A 213 -6.81 12.48 1.49
CA GLN A 213 -7.14 11.18 2.08
C GLN A 213 -7.58 11.33 3.55
N TYR A 214 -7.08 12.37 4.21
CA TYR A 214 -7.37 12.68 5.61
C TYR A 214 -7.87 14.12 5.75
N ARG A 215 -8.89 14.30 6.59
CA ARG A 215 -9.42 15.62 6.93
C ARG A 215 -9.04 15.96 8.36
N ASN A 216 -7.93 16.66 8.52
CA ASN A 216 -7.46 17.11 9.82
C ASN A 216 -8.11 18.46 10.20
N PRO A 217 -8.46 18.71 11.47
CA PRO A 217 -8.97 20.01 11.92
C PRO A 217 -7.99 21.16 11.70
N ASP A 218 -8.49 22.39 11.55
CA ASP A 218 -7.68 23.61 11.36
C ASP A 218 -6.66 23.82 12.49
N SER A 219 -7.07 23.57 13.74
CA SER A 219 -6.20 23.67 14.92
C SER A 219 -5.03 22.68 14.84
N VAL A 220 -5.29 21.44 14.45
CA VAL A 220 -4.26 20.40 14.30
C VAL A 220 -3.27 20.76 13.20
N LEU A 221 -3.76 21.27 12.07
CA LEU A 221 -2.92 21.72 10.95
C LEU A 221 -2.02 22.89 11.36
N LYS A 222 -2.60 23.90 12.02
CA LYS A 222 -1.86 25.06 12.56
C LYS A 222 -0.77 24.59 13.52
N ASP A 223 -1.14 23.79 14.52
CA ASP A 223 -0.21 23.30 15.53
C ASP A 223 0.90 22.42 14.95
N ALA A 224 0.61 21.65 13.89
CA ALA A 224 1.61 20.86 13.17
C ALA A 224 2.65 21.77 12.53
N ILE A 225 2.24 22.78 11.76
CA ILE A 225 3.17 23.72 11.12
C ILE A 225 4.02 24.46 12.15
N MET A 226 3.42 24.86 13.27
CA MET A 226 4.13 25.56 14.35
C MET A 226 5.18 24.69 15.08
N ARG A 227 5.14 23.36 14.92
CA ARG A 227 6.06 22.41 15.58
C ARG A 227 7.12 21.81 14.65
N LEU A 228 7.00 22.02 13.34
CA LEU A 228 7.95 21.49 12.39
C LEU A 228 9.31 22.18 12.51
N THR A 229 10.37 21.38 12.48
CA THR A 229 11.77 21.82 12.55
C THR A 229 12.42 21.99 11.17
N VAL A 230 11.71 21.63 10.10
CA VAL A 230 12.07 21.83 8.70
C VAL A 230 10.86 22.48 8.03
N GLU A 231 11.09 23.50 7.20
CA GLU A 231 10.02 24.22 6.52
C GLU A 231 9.45 23.36 5.38
N PRO A 232 8.14 22.98 5.42
CA PRO A 232 7.48 22.34 4.30
C PRO A 232 7.03 23.41 3.29
N ASN A 233 7.85 23.67 2.28
CA ASN A 233 7.54 24.63 1.22
C ASN A 233 7.24 23.90 -0.09
N GLY A 234 7.00 24.63 -1.17
CA GLY A 234 6.69 24.05 -2.45
C GLY A 234 6.48 25.08 -3.53
N VAL A 235 6.55 24.61 -4.76
CA VAL A 235 6.18 25.40 -5.93
C VAL A 235 4.66 25.50 -6.04
N GLU A 236 4.20 26.50 -6.78
CA GLU A 236 2.81 26.55 -7.23
C GLU A 236 2.48 25.28 -8.02
N THR A 237 1.42 24.59 -7.63
CA THR A 237 0.93 23.40 -8.35
C THR A 237 -0.41 23.64 -9.03
N ASP A 238 -1.19 24.59 -8.52
CA ASP A 238 -2.56 24.81 -8.98
C ASP A 238 -2.85 26.32 -9.08
N PRO A 239 -3.62 26.77 -10.09
CA PRO A 239 -3.87 28.19 -10.35
C PRO A 239 -4.96 28.77 -9.44
N VAL A 240 -4.92 28.46 -8.14
CA VAL A 240 -5.87 28.94 -7.13
C VAL A 240 -5.14 29.88 -6.19
N GLU A 241 -5.60 31.12 -6.07
CA GLU A 241 -4.98 32.14 -5.22
C GLU A 241 -5.53 32.13 -3.78
N VAL A 242 -4.64 32.38 -2.84
CA VAL A 242 -5.00 32.71 -1.45
C VAL A 242 -5.49 34.15 -1.33
N SER A 243 -6.41 34.37 -0.41
CA SER A 243 -7.08 35.65 -0.20
C SER A 243 -6.51 36.43 0.97
N VAL A 244 -6.22 35.77 2.10
CA VAL A 244 -5.86 36.43 3.36
C VAL A 244 -4.35 36.51 3.54
N ASN A 245 -3.66 35.37 3.54
CA ASN A 245 -2.24 35.30 3.91
C ASN A 245 -1.31 35.44 2.70
N ARG A 246 -1.36 36.61 2.04
CA ARG A 246 -0.58 36.91 0.82
C ARG A 246 0.78 37.52 1.13
N ASN A 247 1.73 37.39 0.19
CA ASN A 247 3.04 38.05 0.17
C ASN A 247 3.88 37.80 1.45
N LEU A 248 3.85 36.56 1.94
CA LEU A 248 4.68 36.17 3.07
C LEU A 248 6.14 36.03 2.62
N MET A 249 7.08 36.55 3.42
CA MET A 249 8.50 36.64 3.06
C MET A 249 9.09 35.30 2.58
N ARG A 250 8.69 34.19 3.19
CA ARG A 250 9.19 32.85 2.86
C ARG A 250 8.32 32.07 1.88
N ILE A 251 7.27 32.67 1.34
CA ILE A 251 6.38 31.98 0.40
C ILE A 251 6.33 32.80 -0.89
N GLU A 252 7.05 32.32 -1.89
CA GLU A 252 7.34 33.00 -3.16
C GLU A 252 6.12 33.13 -4.08
N THR A 253 5.03 32.43 -3.77
CA THR A 253 3.78 32.43 -4.53
C THR A 253 2.60 32.80 -3.65
N ASN A 254 1.55 33.36 -4.26
CA ASN A 254 0.23 33.55 -3.64
C ASN A 254 -0.76 32.47 -4.05
N ARG A 255 -0.29 31.39 -4.67
CA ARG A 255 -1.12 30.26 -5.10
C ARG A 255 -0.86 29.02 -4.26
N VAL A 256 -1.72 28.02 -4.45
CA VAL A 256 -1.72 26.78 -3.66
C VAL A 256 -0.51 25.91 -4.01
N ARG A 257 0.16 25.40 -2.96
CA ARG A 257 1.33 24.52 -3.02
C ARG A 257 0.94 23.09 -2.66
N GLY A 258 0.21 22.43 -3.55
CA GLY A 258 -0.41 21.11 -3.34
C GLY A 258 0.57 20.01 -2.93
N GLY A 259 1.83 20.06 -3.37
CA GLY A 259 2.88 19.13 -2.94
C GLY A 259 3.12 19.19 -1.43
N ALA A 260 3.36 20.40 -0.90
CA ALA A 260 3.60 20.63 0.53
C ALA A 260 2.38 20.23 1.38
N LEU A 261 1.18 20.58 0.89
CA LEU A 261 -0.07 20.22 1.54
C LEU A 261 -0.21 18.70 1.73
N ARG A 262 0.10 17.92 0.70
CA ARG A 262 0.02 16.44 0.74
C ARG A 262 1.02 15.84 1.71
N VAL A 263 2.26 16.33 1.70
CA VAL A 263 3.31 15.81 2.57
C VAL A 263 2.93 15.96 4.04
N VAL A 264 2.44 17.13 4.44
CA VAL A 264 2.07 17.37 5.84
C VAL A 264 0.72 16.72 6.18
N ASN A 265 -0.34 16.92 5.37
CA ASN A 265 -1.69 16.48 5.71
C ASN A 265 -1.92 14.98 5.51
N ASP A 266 -1.67 14.47 4.29
CA ASP A 266 -1.90 13.05 3.96
C ASP A 266 -0.75 12.16 4.43
N GLY A 267 0.48 12.72 4.44
CA GLY A 267 1.68 12.01 4.84
C GLY A 267 1.89 12.03 6.35
N LEU A 268 2.47 13.11 6.86
CA LEU A 268 2.90 13.22 8.25
C LEU A 268 1.76 13.05 9.25
N LEU A 269 0.67 13.81 9.10
CA LEU A 269 -0.48 13.75 10.01
C LEU A 269 -1.36 12.53 9.73
N GLY A 270 -1.72 12.31 8.47
CA GLY A 270 -2.57 11.19 8.05
C GLY A 270 -1.98 9.81 8.34
N ARG A 271 -0.64 9.68 8.36
CA ARG A 271 0.09 8.45 8.70
C ARG A 271 0.86 8.53 10.01
N SER A 272 0.53 9.50 10.87
CA SER A 272 1.22 9.75 12.15
C SER A 272 1.47 8.49 12.98
N THR A 273 0.53 7.54 13.04
CA THR A 273 0.72 6.29 13.80
C THR A 273 1.79 5.37 13.20
N LYS A 274 1.88 5.27 11.87
CA LYS A 274 2.93 4.47 11.21
C LYS A 274 4.27 5.20 11.29
N VAL A 275 4.27 6.51 11.04
CA VAL A 275 5.47 7.35 11.14
C VAL A 275 6.06 7.30 12.56
N LEU A 276 5.24 7.46 13.60
CA LEU A 276 5.68 7.38 15.00
C LEU A 276 6.31 6.04 15.36
N LYS A 277 5.69 4.92 14.96
CA LYS A 277 6.28 3.59 15.19
C LYS A 277 7.67 3.46 14.58
N ILE A 278 7.87 4.05 13.40
CA ILE A 278 9.17 4.05 12.72
C ILE A 278 10.15 4.96 13.46
N VAL A 279 9.76 6.20 13.77
CA VAL A 279 10.55 7.15 14.55
C VAL A 279 11.02 6.56 15.88
N GLU A 280 10.12 5.92 16.64
CA GLU A 280 10.41 5.25 17.91
C GLU A 280 11.39 4.08 17.73
N LYS A 281 11.17 3.24 16.71
CA LYS A 281 12.08 2.14 16.37
C LYS A 281 13.49 2.64 16.04
N LEU A 282 13.58 3.78 15.36
CA LEU A 282 14.83 4.41 14.94
C LEU A 282 15.48 5.26 16.06
N GLY A 283 14.84 5.40 17.22
CA GLY A 283 15.34 6.21 18.34
C GLY A 283 15.42 7.71 18.03
N LEU A 284 14.57 8.22 17.13
CA LEU A 284 14.58 9.64 16.74
C LEU A 284 13.76 10.49 17.71
N GLU A 285 14.42 11.46 18.34
CA GLU A 285 13.79 12.38 19.29
C GLU A 285 13.12 13.59 18.62
N GLY A 286 12.18 14.24 19.33
CA GLY A 286 11.55 15.50 18.90
C GLY A 286 10.23 15.35 18.14
N TRP A 287 9.77 14.12 17.91
CA TRP A 287 8.56 13.82 17.13
C TRP A 287 7.37 13.32 17.97
N GLY A 288 7.53 13.23 19.30
CA GLY A 288 6.49 12.71 20.21
C GLY A 288 5.18 13.50 20.19
N TRP A 289 5.21 14.77 19.76
CA TRP A 289 4.00 15.60 19.60
C TRP A 289 3.02 15.05 18.56
N LEU A 290 3.48 14.26 17.58
CA LEU A 290 2.57 13.61 16.61
C LEU A 290 1.57 12.68 17.31
N ALA A 291 1.90 12.15 18.49
CA ALA A 291 0.99 11.28 19.25
C ALA A 291 -0.18 12.07 19.83
N MET A 292 0.06 13.32 20.22
CA MET A 292 -0.94 14.24 20.77
C MET A 292 -1.91 14.76 19.70
N MET A 293 -1.51 14.72 18.43
CA MET A 293 -2.34 15.13 17.30
C MET A 293 -3.30 14.04 16.80
N LYS A 294 -3.34 12.89 17.48
CA LYS A 294 -4.44 11.93 17.30
C LYS A 294 -5.74 12.56 17.80
N THR A 295 -6.59 12.99 16.89
CA THR A 295 -8.03 13.04 17.20
C THR A 295 -8.45 11.62 17.59
N SER A 296 -9.03 11.48 18.78
CA SER A 296 -9.41 10.21 19.42
C SER A 296 -10.06 9.25 18.42
N SER A 297 -9.36 8.16 18.14
CA SER A 297 -9.72 7.15 17.14
C SER A 297 -10.89 6.23 17.54
N SER A 298 -11.53 6.45 18.70
CA SER A 298 -12.65 5.64 19.16
C SER A 298 -13.95 5.92 18.41
N GLU A 299 -14.18 7.14 17.92
CA GLU A 299 -15.30 7.44 17.00
C GLU A 299 -14.94 7.15 15.53
N GLY A 300 -13.65 6.99 15.22
CA GLY A 300 -13.13 6.83 13.87
C GLY A 300 -13.13 5.40 13.32
N GLU A 301 -13.32 4.37 14.16
CA GLU A 301 -13.48 2.99 13.66
C GLU A 301 -14.89 2.71 13.15
N GLU A 302 -15.93 3.14 13.86
CA GLU A 302 -17.32 3.07 13.38
C GLU A 302 -17.52 4.00 12.18
N ALA A 303 -17.02 5.24 12.20
CA ALA A 303 -17.13 6.15 11.05
C ALA A 303 -16.43 5.62 9.78
N LYS A 304 -15.34 4.84 9.91
CA LYS A 304 -14.66 4.20 8.77
C LYS A 304 -15.47 3.10 8.11
N GLU A 305 -16.41 2.47 8.82
CA GLU A 305 -17.27 1.42 8.25
C GLU A 305 -18.34 2.00 7.34
N PHE A 306 -18.76 3.25 7.58
CA PHE A 306 -19.70 3.98 6.72
C PHE A 306 -19.01 4.76 5.58
N MET A 307 -17.69 4.94 5.62
CA MET A 307 -16.93 5.72 4.62
C MET A 307 -17.09 5.24 3.17
N PHE A 308 -17.38 3.95 2.91
CA PHE A 308 -17.61 3.53 1.51
C PHE A 308 -18.93 4.06 0.94
N MET A 309 -19.89 4.42 1.80
CA MET A 309 -21.20 4.95 1.42
C MET A 309 -21.22 6.48 1.25
N GLU A 310 -20.27 7.21 1.84
CA GLU A 310 -20.19 8.68 1.73
C GLU A 310 -19.86 9.17 0.31
N ASP A 311 -19.35 8.28 -0.55
CA ASP A 311 -18.83 8.57 -1.89
C ASP A 311 -19.59 7.80 -3.00
N VAL A 312 -20.86 7.45 -2.78
CA VAL A 312 -21.66 6.76 -3.80
C VAL A 312 -21.98 7.74 -4.93
N VAL A 313 -21.22 7.63 -6.01
CA VAL A 313 -21.45 8.35 -7.26
C VAL A 313 -22.57 7.66 -8.03
N GLY A 314 -23.44 8.43 -8.69
CA GLY A 314 -24.45 7.90 -9.59
C GLY A 314 -23.85 6.91 -10.60
N GLY A 315 -24.49 5.76 -10.77
CA GLY A 315 -24.02 4.66 -11.63
C GLY A 315 -23.16 3.60 -10.94
N ARG A 316 -22.81 3.76 -9.65
CA ARG A 316 -22.17 2.71 -8.85
C ARG A 316 -23.20 2.05 -7.92
N PRO A 317 -23.58 0.77 -8.15
CA PRO A 317 -24.54 0.11 -7.28
C PRO A 317 -23.95 -0.21 -5.91
N ILE A 318 -24.81 -0.17 -4.89
CA ILE A 318 -24.52 -0.70 -3.57
C ILE A 318 -25.01 -2.14 -3.55
N PHE A 319 -24.10 -3.10 -3.36
CA PHE A 319 -24.46 -4.51 -3.38
C PHE A 319 -25.03 -5.00 -2.04
N ALA A 320 -24.51 -4.48 -0.92
CA ALA A 320 -24.99 -4.79 0.42
C ALA A 320 -24.72 -3.61 1.36
N PHE A 321 -25.58 -3.44 2.37
CA PHE A 321 -25.32 -2.53 3.48
C PHE A 321 -24.33 -3.15 4.48
N PRO A 322 -23.60 -2.33 5.25
CA PRO A 322 -22.64 -2.83 6.24
C PRO A 322 -23.30 -3.81 7.22
N GLY A 323 -22.67 -4.96 7.46
CA GLY A 323 -23.18 -5.99 8.36
C GLY A 323 -24.57 -6.58 8.02
N ALA A 324 -25.14 -6.29 6.85
CA ALA A 324 -26.49 -6.70 6.51
C ALA A 324 -26.62 -8.21 6.29
N ALA A 325 -27.62 -8.82 6.93
CA ALA A 325 -28.00 -10.21 6.66
C ALA A 325 -28.43 -10.36 5.19
N GLY A 326 -27.87 -11.36 4.50
CA GLY A 326 -28.09 -11.55 3.06
C GLY A 326 -27.02 -10.91 2.15
N GLY A 327 -26.12 -10.11 2.73
CA GLY A 327 -24.93 -9.62 2.03
C GLY A 327 -23.93 -10.74 1.70
N PHE A 328 -22.72 -10.34 1.35
CA PHE A 328 -21.63 -11.29 1.10
C PHE A 328 -21.22 -12.01 2.39
N ARG A 329 -21.23 -13.34 2.37
CA ARG A 329 -20.72 -14.16 3.47
C ARG A 329 -19.21 -14.25 3.36
N ILE A 330 -18.50 -13.89 4.43
CA ILE A 330 -17.03 -13.96 4.39
C ILE A 330 -16.53 -15.41 4.41
N ARG A 331 -15.63 -15.72 3.49
CA ARG A 331 -14.91 -17.00 3.41
C ARG A 331 -13.42 -16.75 3.33
N TYR A 332 -12.67 -17.23 4.32
CA TYR A 332 -11.21 -17.15 4.23
C TYR A 332 -10.67 -18.14 3.21
N GLY A 333 -9.83 -17.65 2.28
CA GLY A 333 -9.23 -18.50 1.28
C GLY A 333 -8.43 -17.75 0.23
N ARG A 334 -7.69 -18.50 -0.58
CA ARG A 334 -6.98 -18.01 -1.75
C ARG A 334 -7.13 -19.03 -2.89
N SER A 335 -7.71 -18.59 -3.99
CA SER A 335 -7.80 -19.32 -5.25
C SER A 335 -6.56 -19.00 -6.11
N ARG A 336 -6.38 -19.75 -7.20
CA ARG A 336 -5.27 -19.54 -8.16
C ARG A 336 -5.25 -18.16 -8.80
N ASN A 337 -6.42 -17.56 -8.98
CA ASN A 337 -6.63 -16.25 -9.58
C ASN A 337 -6.92 -15.17 -8.53
N THR A 338 -6.83 -15.49 -7.23
CA THR A 338 -6.91 -14.50 -6.15
C THR A 338 -5.58 -14.40 -5.39
N GLY A 339 -5.46 -13.37 -4.56
CA GLY A 339 -4.22 -12.92 -3.95
C GLY A 339 -4.28 -11.43 -3.64
N MET A 340 -3.18 -10.73 -3.90
CA MET A 340 -2.93 -9.33 -3.53
C MET A 340 -4.10 -8.39 -3.86
N ALA A 341 -4.76 -7.87 -2.83
CA ALA A 341 -5.90 -6.95 -2.90
C ALA A 341 -7.02 -7.42 -3.84
N SER A 342 -7.27 -8.73 -3.89
CA SER A 342 -8.32 -9.33 -4.71
C SER A 342 -9.29 -10.17 -3.88
N VAL A 343 -10.53 -10.22 -4.35
CA VAL A 343 -11.61 -10.97 -3.71
C VAL A 343 -12.24 -11.93 -4.71
N GLY A 344 -12.60 -13.12 -4.23
CA GLY A 344 -13.29 -14.11 -5.03
C GLY A 344 -14.81 -13.99 -4.87
N VAL A 345 -15.52 -13.95 -6.00
CA VAL A 345 -16.99 -13.92 -6.05
C VAL A 345 -17.46 -15.02 -6.99
N HIS A 346 -18.60 -15.63 -6.67
CA HIS A 346 -19.18 -16.67 -7.52
C HIS A 346 -19.68 -16.08 -8.85
N PRO A 347 -19.38 -16.68 -10.02
CA PRO A 347 -19.83 -16.15 -11.33
C PRO A 347 -21.34 -15.97 -11.46
N ALA A 348 -22.14 -16.85 -10.83
CA ALA A 348 -23.59 -16.68 -10.81
C ALA A 348 -24.02 -15.37 -10.11
N THR A 349 -23.32 -14.96 -9.04
CA THR A 349 -23.58 -13.68 -8.37
C THR A 349 -23.29 -12.50 -9.29
N MET A 350 -22.22 -12.56 -10.08
CA MET A 350 -21.87 -11.54 -11.07
C MET A 350 -23.00 -11.34 -12.09
N GLU A 351 -23.56 -12.44 -12.61
CA GLU A 351 -24.66 -12.43 -13.59
C GLU A 351 -25.98 -11.91 -12.99
N ILE A 352 -26.35 -12.36 -11.78
CA ILE A 352 -27.58 -11.93 -11.11
C ILE A 352 -27.55 -10.43 -10.80
N LEU A 353 -26.37 -9.90 -10.47
CA LEU A 353 -26.14 -8.48 -10.26
C LEU A 353 -25.99 -7.70 -11.57
N GLY A 354 -26.42 -8.26 -12.70
CA GLY A 354 -26.48 -7.58 -13.99
C GLY A 354 -25.13 -7.25 -14.60
N GLY A 355 -24.06 -7.96 -14.22
CA GLY A 355 -22.71 -7.73 -14.74
C GLY A 355 -22.01 -6.49 -14.17
N PHE A 356 -22.59 -5.82 -13.17
CA PHE A 356 -21.91 -4.73 -12.46
C PHE A 356 -20.68 -5.22 -11.69
N LEU A 357 -20.74 -6.44 -11.16
CA LEU A 357 -19.56 -7.17 -10.71
C LEU A 357 -19.07 -8.06 -11.85
N ALA A 358 -17.82 -7.89 -12.23
CA ALA A 358 -17.14 -8.70 -13.24
C ALA A 358 -15.66 -8.85 -12.87
N VAL A 359 -14.97 -9.78 -13.54
CA VAL A 359 -13.53 -9.96 -13.33
C VAL A 359 -12.79 -8.67 -13.66
N GLY A 360 -11.97 -8.19 -12.71
CA GLY A 360 -11.22 -6.94 -12.84
C GLY A 360 -11.96 -5.70 -12.30
N VAL A 361 -13.26 -5.79 -11.98
CA VAL A 361 -13.99 -4.68 -11.36
C VAL A 361 -13.48 -4.46 -9.94
N GLN A 362 -13.14 -3.20 -9.62
CA GLN A 362 -12.80 -2.80 -8.26
C GLN A 362 -14.07 -2.65 -7.43
N MET A 363 -14.24 -3.53 -6.45
CA MET A 363 -15.31 -3.43 -5.45
C MET A 363 -14.78 -2.68 -4.21
N ARG A 364 -15.51 -1.67 -3.73
CA ARG A 364 -15.23 -1.07 -2.42
C ARG A 364 -15.75 -2.00 -1.33
N LEU A 365 -14.97 -2.18 -0.29
CA LEU A 365 -15.25 -3.13 0.79
C LEU A 365 -15.37 -2.39 2.11
N GLU A 366 -16.22 -2.91 2.99
CA GLU A 366 -16.29 -2.50 4.40
C GLU A 366 -15.03 -3.01 5.15
N ARG A 367 -14.68 -4.28 4.93
CA ARG A 367 -13.54 -4.98 5.55
C ARG A 367 -12.97 -6.00 4.55
N PRO A 368 -11.67 -6.41 4.63
CA PRO A 368 -10.61 -5.90 5.50
C PRO A 368 -9.89 -4.65 4.97
N GLY A 369 -9.97 -4.38 3.66
CA GLY A 369 -9.32 -3.24 3.01
C GLY A 369 -10.33 -2.27 2.40
N LYS A 370 -9.86 -1.16 1.84
CA LYS A 370 -10.73 -0.15 1.20
C LYS A 370 -11.40 -0.65 -0.08
N ALA A 371 -10.72 -1.55 -0.79
CA ALA A 371 -11.18 -2.09 -2.05
C ALA A 371 -10.55 -3.45 -2.31
N GLY A 372 -11.21 -4.26 -3.15
CA GLY A 372 -10.69 -5.50 -3.69
C GLY A 372 -11.05 -5.66 -5.16
N ILE A 373 -10.14 -6.20 -5.95
CA ILE A 373 -10.39 -6.54 -7.36
C ILE A 373 -11.14 -7.87 -7.41
N VAL A 374 -12.29 -7.86 -8.06
CA VAL A 374 -13.16 -9.02 -8.17
C VAL A 374 -12.57 -10.04 -9.15
N ASN A 375 -12.56 -11.31 -8.73
CA ASN A 375 -12.18 -12.46 -9.54
C ASN A 375 -13.24 -13.56 -9.41
N ALA A 376 -13.40 -14.34 -10.49
CA ALA A 376 -14.36 -15.44 -10.54
C ALA A 376 -13.83 -16.66 -9.78
N VAL A 377 -14.61 -17.16 -8.83
CA VAL A 377 -14.33 -18.42 -8.11
C VAL A 377 -15.63 -19.23 -8.07
N ASP A 378 -15.68 -20.32 -8.82
CA ASP A 378 -16.85 -21.21 -8.97
C ASP A 378 -16.91 -22.34 -7.93
N SER A 379 -15.89 -22.43 -7.06
CA SER A 379 -15.82 -23.42 -5.99
C SER A 379 -16.45 -22.96 -4.67
N ILE A 380 -16.85 -21.70 -4.54
CA ILE A 380 -17.41 -21.11 -3.31
C ILE A 380 -18.93 -21.09 -3.36
N GLU A 381 -19.59 -20.73 -2.25
CA GLU A 381 -21.05 -20.74 -2.22
C GLU A 381 -21.66 -19.69 -3.17
N PRO A 382 -22.60 -20.13 -4.04
CA PRO A 382 -23.35 -19.27 -4.94
C PRO A 382 -24.43 -18.44 -4.24
N PRO A 383 -25.11 -17.53 -4.97
CA PRO A 383 -26.22 -16.76 -4.43
C PRO A 383 -27.48 -17.63 -4.25
N VAL A 384 -28.35 -17.19 -3.35
CA VAL A 384 -29.67 -17.79 -3.12
C VAL A 384 -30.74 -16.74 -3.41
N VAL A 385 -31.72 -17.10 -4.23
CA VAL A 385 -32.75 -16.18 -4.72
C VAL A 385 -34.15 -16.73 -4.47
N LYS A 386 -35.11 -15.82 -4.37
CA LYS A 386 -36.54 -16.09 -4.40
C LYS A 386 -37.08 -15.70 -5.77
N LEU A 387 -37.77 -16.61 -6.43
CA LEU A 387 -38.43 -16.38 -7.71
C LEU A 387 -39.83 -15.77 -7.55
N ILE A 388 -40.40 -15.24 -8.63
CA ILE A 388 -41.75 -14.63 -8.66
C ILE A 388 -42.83 -15.64 -8.25
N ASP A 389 -42.65 -16.92 -8.55
CA ASP A 389 -43.57 -18.01 -8.15
C ASP A 389 -43.50 -18.38 -6.66
N GLY A 390 -42.59 -17.76 -5.90
CA GLY A 390 -42.37 -18.01 -4.48
C GLY A 390 -41.28 -19.03 -4.16
N SER A 391 -40.75 -19.76 -5.15
CA SER A 391 -39.70 -20.76 -4.97
C SER A 391 -38.39 -20.12 -4.51
N VAL A 392 -37.65 -20.81 -3.62
CA VAL A 392 -36.32 -20.40 -3.18
C VAL A 392 -35.29 -21.38 -3.73
N MET A 393 -34.29 -20.87 -4.45
CA MET A 393 -33.30 -21.68 -5.14
C MET A 393 -31.90 -21.12 -4.97
N ARG A 394 -30.93 -22.03 -4.89
CA ARG A 394 -29.51 -21.72 -4.97
C ARG A 394 -29.08 -21.79 -6.44
N ILE A 395 -28.36 -20.79 -6.94
CA ILE A 395 -28.03 -20.67 -8.36
C ILE A 395 -26.56 -21.03 -8.59
N ASP A 396 -26.30 -22.27 -8.99
CA ASP A 396 -24.96 -22.85 -8.98
C ASP A 396 -24.15 -22.53 -10.25
N SER A 397 -24.75 -21.96 -11.29
CA SER A 397 -24.06 -21.64 -12.55
C SER A 397 -24.42 -20.27 -13.14
N PRO A 398 -23.49 -19.61 -13.87
CA PRO A 398 -23.79 -18.36 -14.56
C PRO A 398 -24.82 -18.53 -15.68
N GLN A 399 -24.90 -19.71 -16.31
CA GLN A 399 -25.91 -20.01 -17.33
C GLN A 399 -27.32 -20.04 -16.73
N GLU A 400 -27.48 -20.70 -15.57
CA GLU A 400 -28.73 -20.73 -14.82
C GLU A 400 -29.12 -19.33 -14.31
N ALA A 401 -28.15 -18.57 -13.78
CA ALA A 401 -28.35 -17.18 -13.39
C ALA A 401 -28.89 -16.32 -14.53
N LYS A 402 -28.34 -16.47 -15.73
CA LYS A 402 -28.78 -15.75 -16.93
C LYS A 402 -30.20 -16.15 -17.35
N ALA A 403 -30.53 -17.45 -17.30
CA ALA A 403 -31.84 -17.96 -17.70
C ALA A 403 -32.96 -17.56 -16.73
N LEU A 404 -32.64 -17.41 -15.44
CA LEU A 404 -33.60 -17.08 -14.39
C LEU A 404 -33.65 -15.59 -14.03
N ARG A 405 -32.79 -14.76 -14.63
CA ARG A 405 -32.65 -13.33 -14.28
C ARG A 405 -33.97 -12.58 -14.19
N ASP A 406 -34.84 -12.71 -15.20
CA ASP A 406 -36.12 -12.01 -15.26
C ASP A 406 -37.20 -12.62 -14.35
N LYS A 407 -36.92 -13.78 -13.76
CA LYS A 407 -37.82 -14.50 -12.84
C LYS A 407 -37.44 -14.29 -11.37
N ILE A 408 -36.32 -13.61 -11.08
CA ILE A 408 -35.87 -13.33 -9.72
C ILE A 408 -36.71 -12.21 -9.12
N GLN A 409 -37.46 -12.52 -8.06
CA GLN A 409 -38.20 -11.53 -7.27
C GLN A 409 -37.29 -10.83 -6.26
N LYS A 410 -36.43 -11.60 -5.56
CA LYS A 410 -35.56 -11.07 -4.51
C LYS A 410 -34.30 -11.91 -4.38
N ILE A 411 -33.16 -11.25 -4.23
CA ILE A 411 -31.91 -11.91 -3.83
C ILE A 411 -31.92 -12.02 -2.31
N LEU A 412 -31.83 -13.26 -1.79
CA LEU A 412 -31.85 -13.52 -0.34
C LEU A 412 -30.43 -13.50 0.23
N PHE A 413 -29.48 -14.11 -0.49
CA PHE A 413 -28.07 -14.15 -0.13
C PHE A 413 -27.22 -13.94 -1.39
N LEU A 414 -26.21 -13.06 -1.31
CA LEU A 414 -25.27 -12.82 -2.42
C LEU A 414 -24.27 -13.98 -2.63
N GLY A 415 -24.15 -14.88 -1.66
CA GLY A 415 -23.16 -15.96 -1.66
C GLY A 415 -21.86 -15.56 -0.96
N ASP A 416 -20.81 -16.32 -1.24
CA ASP A 416 -19.50 -16.12 -0.61
C ASP A 416 -18.73 -14.95 -1.22
N LEU A 417 -17.99 -14.26 -0.35
CA LEU A 417 -16.86 -13.41 -0.72
C LEU A 417 -15.59 -14.02 -0.14
N MET A 418 -14.76 -14.59 -1.03
CA MET A 418 -13.48 -15.15 -0.65
C MET A 418 -12.47 -14.04 -0.43
N VAL A 419 -11.87 -14.00 0.76
CA VAL A 419 -10.86 -13.01 1.14
C VAL A 419 -9.62 -13.71 1.70
N GLY A 420 -8.44 -13.29 1.24
CA GLY A 420 -7.18 -13.81 1.74
C GLY A 420 -6.89 -13.34 3.16
N TYR A 421 -6.34 -14.21 4.01
CA TYR A 421 -5.87 -13.84 5.36
C TYR A 421 -4.86 -12.68 5.31
N GLY A 422 -3.97 -12.67 4.31
CA GLY A 422 -2.98 -11.62 4.12
C GLY A 422 -3.57 -10.20 4.03
N GLU A 423 -4.80 -10.06 3.54
CA GLU A 423 -5.48 -8.77 3.47
C GLU A 423 -5.82 -8.20 4.85
N PHE A 424 -6.19 -9.06 5.80
CA PHE A 424 -6.43 -8.65 7.19
C PHE A 424 -5.13 -8.27 7.89
N LEU A 425 -4.08 -9.06 7.66
CA LEU A 425 -2.75 -8.83 8.22
C LEU A 425 -2.17 -7.49 7.73
N GLU A 426 -2.18 -7.25 6.42
CA GLU A 426 -1.63 -6.05 5.78
C GLU A 426 -2.39 -4.78 6.22
N ASN A 427 -3.72 -4.86 6.29
CA ASN A 427 -4.55 -3.73 6.71
C ASN A 427 -4.64 -3.58 8.25
N ASN A 428 -3.98 -4.47 9.01
CA ASN A 428 -4.02 -4.52 10.48
C ASN A 428 -5.46 -4.46 11.02
N ARG A 429 -6.34 -5.30 10.48
CA ARG A 429 -7.74 -5.44 10.89
C ARG A 429 -7.96 -6.74 11.64
N ALA A 430 -8.84 -6.72 12.64
CA ALA A 430 -9.25 -7.91 13.35
C ALA A 430 -9.95 -8.90 12.40
N LEU A 431 -9.66 -10.19 12.57
CA LEU A 431 -10.38 -11.24 11.86
C LEU A 431 -11.84 -11.25 12.30
N VAL A 432 -12.73 -11.38 11.33
CA VAL A 432 -14.16 -11.61 11.57
C VAL A 432 -14.45 -13.12 11.56
N PRO A 433 -15.50 -13.58 12.26
CA PRO A 433 -15.90 -14.99 12.19
C PRO A 433 -16.19 -15.41 10.75
N SER A 434 -15.58 -16.52 10.31
CA SER A 434 -15.87 -17.14 9.01
C SER A 434 -17.21 -17.86 9.06
N GLY A 435 -17.88 -17.96 7.90
CA GLY A 435 -18.89 -19.01 7.71
C GLY A 435 -18.28 -20.39 7.96
N PHE A 436 -19.11 -21.35 8.40
CA PHE A 436 -18.71 -22.75 8.50
C PHE A 436 -18.64 -23.34 7.09
N VAL A 437 -17.42 -23.56 6.60
CA VAL A 437 -17.14 -23.95 5.20
C VAL A 437 -16.53 -25.34 5.12
N GLU A 438 -16.50 -25.91 3.92
CA GLU A 438 -16.05 -27.29 3.67
C GLU A 438 -14.59 -27.50 4.10
N SER A 439 -13.73 -26.50 3.91
CA SER A 439 -12.32 -26.58 4.32
C SER A 439 -12.16 -26.65 5.84
N TRP A 440 -13.01 -25.97 6.60
CA TRP A 440 -13.02 -26.06 8.06
C TRP A 440 -13.63 -27.40 8.51
N TRP A 441 -14.76 -27.80 7.93
CA TRP A 441 -15.36 -29.10 8.22
C TRP A 441 -14.38 -30.25 7.97
N ALA A 442 -13.70 -30.27 6.82
CA ALA A 442 -12.72 -31.30 6.49
C ALA A 442 -11.56 -31.36 7.50
N GLN A 443 -11.10 -30.20 8.01
CA GLN A 443 -10.08 -30.16 9.07
C GLN A 443 -10.58 -30.73 10.40
N ASN A 444 -11.84 -30.45 10.78
CA ASN A 444 -12.43 -31.02 11.99
C ASN A 444 -12.55 -32.55 11.88
N GLU A 445 -12.99 -33.07 10.74
CA GLU A 445 -13.04 -34.52 10.48
C GLU A 445 -11.65 -35.16 10.50
N CYS A 446 -10.65 -34.51 9.89
CA CYS A 446 -9.25 -34.97 9.95
C CYS A 446 -8.70 -35.00 11.38
N ARG A 447 -9.11 -34.05 12.23
CA ARG A 447 -8.70 -34.02 13.63
C ARG A 447 -9.36 -35.15 14.41
N ASN A 448 -10.67 -35.34 14.24
CA ASN A 448 -11.43 -36.39 14.93
C ASN A 448 -11.01 -37.80 14.50
N SER A 449 -10.71 -38.01 13.22
CA SER A 449 -10.19 -39.29 12.69
C SER A 449 -8.79 -39.62 13.22
N ARG A 450 -7.93 -38.63 13.47
CA ARG A 450 -6.64 -38.84 14.16
C ARG A 450 -6.81 -39.19 15.63
N THR A 451 -7.81 -38.62 16.31
CA THR A 451 -8.14 -38.97 17.70
C THR A 451 -8.77 -40.37 17.80
N THR A 452 -9.48 -40.83 16.78
CA THR A 452 -10.02 -42.20 16.72
C THR A 452 -9.00 -43.23 16.27
N ARG A 453 -7.92 -42.88 15.54
CA ARG A 453 -6.83 -43.83 15.29
C ARG A 453 -6.03 -44.25 16.54
N SER A 454 -6.13 -43.52 17.65
CA SER A 454 -5.59 -43.97 18.95
C SER A 454 -6.56 -44.84 19.76
N LEU A 455 -7.77 -45.09 19.24
CA LEU A 455 -8.81 -45.91 19.87
C LEU A 455 -9.28 -46.94 18.83
N SER A 456 -8.78 -48.16 18.98
CA SER A 456 -8.95 -49.29 18.06
C SER A 456 -10.37 -49.53 17.54
N ASN A 457 -10.41 -50.08 16.32
CA ASN A 457 -11.47 -50.93 15.72
C ASN A 457 -12.91 -50.42 15.81
N ARG A 458 -13.36 -49.61 14.83
CA ARG A 458 -14.76 -49.63 14.37
C ARG A 458 -14.86 -49.44 12.85
N GLU A 459 -15.90 -50.08 12.31
CA GLU A 459 -16.28 -50.25 10.91
C GLU A 459 -16.30 -48.98 10.04
N PRO A 460 -16.28 -49.10 8.70
CA PRO A 460 -16.12 -47.98 7.80
C PRO A 460 -17.28 -47.00 7.95
N VAL A 461 -16.96 -45.75 8.27
CA VAL A 461 -17.90 -44.64 8.27
C VAL A 461 -18.53 -44.56 6.88
N ARG A 462 -19.88 -44.58 6.84
CA ARG A 462 -20.71 -44.40 5.65
C ARG A 462 -20.10 -43.36 4.70
N GLN A 463 -19.85 -43.76 3.46
CA GLN A 463 -19.60 -42.84 2.35
C GLN A 463 -20.75 -41.84 2.27
N LEU A 464 -20.46 -40.59 2.65
CA LEU A 464 -21.29 -39.46 2.28
C LEU A 464 -21.02 -39.19 0.79
N ASP A 465 -22.02 -39.47 -0.05
CA ASP A 465 -22.05 -39.05 -1.45
C ASP A 465 -22.15 -37.52 -1.51
N TYR A 466 -21.01 -36.86 -1.30
CA TYR A 466 -20.80 -35.47 -1.69
C TYR A 466 -19.77 -35.49 -2.81
N PRO A 467 -20.12 -35.08 -4.05
CA PRO A 467 -19.23 -35.23 -5.21
C PRO A 467 -17.88 -34.51 -5.08
N ARG A 468 -17.72 -33.59 -4.10
CA ARG A 468 -16.46 -32.90 -3.78
C ARG A 468 -15.81 -33.30 -2.45
N ALA A 469 -16.42 -34.17 -1.64
CA ALA A 469 -15.86 -34.52 -0.33
C ALA A 469 -14.46 -35.16 -0.45
N SER A 470 -14.25 -35.97 -1.48
CA SER A 470 -12.95 -36.57 -1.81
C SER A 470 -11.88 -35.53 -2.19
N GLU A 471 -12.25 -34.36 -2.72
CA GLU A 471 -11.32 -33.28 -3.10
C GLU A 471 -10.79 -32.53 -1.87
N PHE A 472 -11.54 -32.51 -0.77
CA PHE A 472 -11.17 -31.85 0.48
C PHE A 472 -10.55 -32.79 1.54
N LEU A 473 -10.75 -34.11 1.38
CA LEU A 473 -10.18 -35.12 2.26
C LEU A 473 -8.70 -35.37 1.93
N CYS A 474 -7.82 -34.78 2.75
CA CYS A 474 -6.40 -35.13 2.87
C CYS A 474 -5.59 -35.28 1.58
N ILE A 475 -5.11 -34.15 1.03
CA ILE A 475 -3.80 -34.14 0.36
C ILE A 475 -2.73 -34.29 1.46
N GLN A 476 -2.52 -35.52 1.93
CA GLN A 476 -1.26 -35.87 2.57
C GLN A 476 -0.38 -36.48 1.48
N HIS A 477 0.66 -35.74 1.07
CA HIS A 477 1.83 -36.39 0.48
C HIS A 477 2.38 -37.36 1.53
N THR A 478 2.05 -38.64 1.40
CA THR A 478 2.88 -39.70 1.94
C THR A 478 4.20 -39.66 1.16
N PRO A 479 5.36 -39.45 1.81
CA PRO A 479 6.61 -39.77 1.16
C PRO A 479 6.57 -41.27 0.94
N THR A 480 6.56 -41.70 -0.32
CA THR A 480 6.88 -43.09 -0.64
C THR A 480 8.31 -43.31 -0.18
N SER A 481 8.46 -44.04 0.93
CA SER A 481 9.72 -44.69 1.28
C SER A 481 9.98 -45.74 0.20
N GLY A 482 10.68 -45.34 -0.86
CA GLY A 482 11.29 -46.26 -1.80
C GLY A 482 12.44 -46.96 -1.10
N ALA A 483 12.17 -48.15 -0.57
CA ALA A 483 13.18 -49.16 -0.32
C ALA A 483 13.42 -49.90 -1.64
N SER A 484 14.55 -49.62 -2.29
CA SER A 484 15.46 -50.51 -3.02
C SER A 484 16.40 -49.68 -3.89
#